data_AF-A0A3S9A8S9-F1
#
_entry.id   AF-A0A3S9A8S9-F1
#
_cell.length_a   1.000
_cell.length_b   1.000
_cell.length_c   1.000
_cell.angle_alpha   90.00
_cell.angle_beta   90.00
_cell.angle_gamma   90.00
#
_symmetry.space_group_name_H-M   'P 1'
#
loop_
_entity.id
_entity.type
_entity.pdbx_description
1 polymer ?
#
loop_
_entity_poly.entity_id
_entity_poly.type
_entity_poly.pdbx_seq_one_letter_code
_entity_poly.pdbx_strand_id
1 'polypeptide(L)' 'MSDFHEFIAEKNAIDGYLEQDYRIVGVTEELNGDRLRLQPPSGAPDSKPVTLLIQNANARKYWSTLLFASSESDED' A
#
# COMPACT_ATOMS: atom_id res chain seq x y z
N MET A 1 -4.56 8.86 19.42
CA MET A 1 -5.55 9.23 18.37
C MET A 1 -6.58 8.11 18.31
N SER A 2 -7.77 8.34 17.75
CA SER A 2 -8.75 7.25 17.58
C SER A 2 -8.24 6.24 16.55
N ASP A 3 -8.53 4.96 16.76
CA ASP A 3 -8.22 3.85 15.83
C ASP A 3 -8.71 4.15 14.40
N PHE A 4 -9.86 4.80 14.28
CA PHE A 4 -10.39 5.25 12.98
C PHE A 4 -9.52 6.31 12.29
N HIS A 5 -8.93 7.24 13.04
CA HIS A 5 -8.07 8.27 12.44
C HIS A 5 -6.77 7.66 11.91
N GLU A 6 -6.21 6.68 12.62
CA GLU A 6 -5.02 5.95 12.16
C GLU A 6 -5.33 5.15 10.89
N PHE A 7 -6.46 4.45 10.86
CA PHE A 7 -6.95 3.80 9.65
C PHE A 7 -7.05 4.78 8.46
N ILE A 8 -7.69 5.93 8.64
CA ILE A 8 -7.84 6.92 7.56
C ILE A 8 -6.49 7.47 7.10
N ALA A 9 -5.55 7.72 8.01
CA ALA A 9 -4.22 8.18 7.67
C ALA A 9 -3.44 7.15 6.85
N GLU A 10 -3.46 5.89 7.26
CA GLU A 10 -2.77 4.79 6.55
C GLU A 10 -3.41 4.50 5.19
N LYS A 11 -4.76 4.49 5.12
CA LYS A 11 -5.50 4.35 3.86
C LYS A 11 -5.12 5.47 2.88
N ASN A 12 -5.18 6.72 3.31
CA ASN A 12 -4.84 7.85 2.45
C ASN A 12 -3.38 7.83 2.00
N ALA A 13 -2.46 7.33 2.84
CA ALA A 13 -1.08 7.14 2.44
C ALA A 13 -0.98 6.11 1.31
N ILE A 14 -1.62 4.94 1.44
CA ILE A 14 -1.66 3.92 0.40
C ILE A 14 -2.22 4.51 -0.91
N ASP A 15 -3.42 5.11 -0.84
CA ASP A 15 -4.09 5.66 -2.02
C ASP A 15 -3.26 6.73 -2.71
N GLY A 16 -2.62 7.63 -1.95
CA GLY A 16 -1.80 8.70 -2.50
C GLY A 16 -0.60 8.18 -3.30
N TYR A 17 -0.03 7.02 -2.95
CA TYR A 17 1.01 6.39 -3.78
C TYR A 17 0.43 5.68 -5.00
N LEU A 18 -0.70 4.99 -4.86
CA LEU A 18 -1.36 4.32 -5.97
C LEU A 18 -1.85 5.31 -7.05
N GLU A 19 -2.36 6.48 -6.63
CA GLU A 19 -2.74 7.59 -7.53
C GLU A 19 -1.54 8.18 -8.29
N GLN A 20 -0.32 8.01 -7.77
CA GLN A 20 0.94 8.40 -8.41
C GLN A 20 1.54 7.27 -9.25
N ASP A 21 0.75 6.25 -9.59
CA ASP A 21 1.17 5.05 -10.34
C ASP A 21 2.26 4.21 -9.64
N TYR A 22 2.44 4.37 -8.32
CA TYR A 22 3.28 3.43 -7.59
C TYR A 22 2.58 2.08 -7.50
N ARG A 23 3.38 1.01 -7.58
CA ARG A 23 2.89 -0.36 -7.48
C ARG A 23 3.43 -1.02 -6.23
N ILE A 24 2.57 -1.75 -5.53
CA ILE A 24 3.01 -2.60 -4.43
C ILE A 24 3.77 -3.78 -5.05
N VAL A 25 5.07 -3.88 -4.76
CA VAL A 25 5.97 -4.91 -5.29
C VAL A 25 6.38 -5.95 -4.25
N GLY A 26 5.97 -5.76 -3.00
CA GLY A 26 6.16 -6.77 -1.96
C GLY A 26 5.61 -6.33 -0.63
N VAL A 27 5.26 -7.33 0.19
CA VAL A 27 4.75 -7.13 1.54
C VAL A 27 5.59 -7.93 2.52
N THR A 28 5.82 -7.38 3.71
CA THR A 28 6.40 -8.10 4.84
C THR A 28 5.47 -7.91 6.03
N GLU A 29 4.74 -8.96 6.38
CA GLU A 29 3.82 -8.96 7.52
C GLU A 29 4.58 -9.16 8.82
N GLU A 30 4.31 -8.33 9.82
CA GLU A 30 4.87 -8.46 11.16
C GLU A 30 3.75 -8.32 12.21
N LEU A 31 4.01 -8.78 13.44
CA LEU A 31 3.04 -8.73 14.54
C LEU A 31 2.58 -7.30 14.86
N ASN A 32 3.45 -6.31 14.62
CA ASN A 32 3.20 -4.90 14.92
C ASN A 32 2.72 -4.09 13.70
N GLY A 33 2.46 -4.74 12.56
CA GLY A 33 2.07 -4.07 11.33
C GLY A 33 2.82 -4.61 10.11
N ASP A 34 2.33 -4.26 8.94
CA ASP A 34 2.87 -4.75 7.67
C ASP A 34 3.73 -3.67 7.01
N ARG A 35 4.78 -4.10 6.34
CA ARG A 35 5.62 -3.23 5.50
C ARG A 35 5.26 -3.43 4.04
N LEU A 36 4.69 -2.40 3.42
CA LEU A 36 4.40 -2.39 1.99
C LEU A 36 5.55 -1.73 1.23
N ARG A 37 6.21 -2.48 0.35
CA ARG A 37 7.22 -1.95 -0.57
C ARG A 37 6.53 -1.50 -1.86
N LEU A 38 6.70 -0.22 -2.16
CA LEU A 38 6.12 0.45 -3.32
C LEU A 38 7.23 0.85 -4.29
N GLN A 39 7.05 0.54 -5.57
CA GLN A 39 7.95 0.94 -6.64
C GLN A 39 7.30 2.05 -7.46
N PRO A 40 8.02 3.14 -7.78
CA PRO A 40 7.51 4.19 -8.66
C PRO A 40 7.28 3.67 -10.09
N PRO A 41 6.48 4.39 -10.90
CA PRO A 41 6.31 4.05 -12.31
C PRO A 41 7.63 4.12 -13.08
N SER A 42 7.82 3.17 -14.00
CA SER A 42 8.97 3.14 -14.90
C SER A 42 9.03 4.43 -15.72
N GLY A 43 10.15 5.16 -15.63
CA GLY A 43 10.33 6.42 -16.36
C GLY A 43 10.12 7.69 -15.52
N ALA A 44 9.92 7.56 -14.20
CA ALA A 44 9.99 8.70 -13.28
C ALA A 44 11.42 8.86 -12.72
N PRO A 45 12.27 9.74 -13.30
CA PRO A 45 13.70 9.81 -12.97
C PRO A 45 14.02 10.24 -11.54
N ASP A 46 13.12 10.96 -10.88
CA ASP A 46 13.31 11.48 -9.52
C ASP A 46 12.56 10.68 -8.44
N SER A 47 11.76 9.68 -8.84
CA SER A 47 10.94 8.90 -7.92
C SER A 47 11.73 7.72 -7.36
N LYS A 48 11.60 7.47 -6.06
CA LYS A 48 12.33 6.41 -5.34
C LYS A 48 11.36 5.37 -4.78
N PRO A 49 11.79 4.11 -4.62
CA PRO A 49 11.01 3.12 -3.89
C PRO A 49 10.71 3.61 -2.47
N VAL A 50 9.49 3.34 -2.00
CA VAL A 50 9.01 3.74 -0.67
C VAL A 50 8.58 2.50 0.10
N THR A 51 8.75 2.52 1.43
CA THR A 51 8.18 1.52 2.33
C THR A 51 7.18 2.19 3.25
N LEU A 52 5.93 1.72 3.24
CA LEU A 52 4.91 2.14 4.20
C LEU A 52 4.80 1.13 5.33
N LEU A 53 4.71 1.62 6.57
CA LEU A 53 4.37 0.80 7.73
C LEU A 53 2.87 0.98 8.01
N ILE A 54 2.13 -0.13 7.99
CA ILE A 54 0.68 -0.18 8.19
C ILE A 54 0.40 -0.96 9.47
N GLN A 55 0.04 -0.27 10.54
CA GLN A 55 -0.17 -0.86 11.87
C GLN A 55 -1.66 -1.14 12.12
N ASN A 56 -2.57 -0.38 11.49
CA ASN A 56 -3.99 -0.52 11.72
C ASN A 56 -4.57 -1.78 11.06
N ALA A 57 -5.33 -2.58 11.81
CA ALA A 57 -5.92 -3.81 11.30
C ALA A 57 -6.86 -3.61 10.10
N ASN A 58 -7.62 -2.52 10.07
CA ASN A 58 -8.51 -2.21 8.95
C ASN A 58 -7.72 -1.76 7.70
N ALA A 59 -6.61 -1.05 7.89
CA ALA A 59 -5.73 -0.67 6.79
C ALA A 59 -5.02 -1.90 6.21
N ARG A 60 -4.69 -2.89 7.06
CA ARG A 60 -4.17 -4.19 6.61
C ARG A 60 -5.15 -4.95 5.72
N LYS A 61 -6.40 -5.03 6.16
CA LYS A 61 -7.48 -5.59 5.34
C LYS A 61 -7.64 -4.84 4.02
N TYR A 62 -7.52 -3.51 4.05
CA TYR A 62 -7.66 -2.67 2.87
C TYR A 62 -6.59 -2.98 1.81
N TRP A 63 -5.29 -2.89 2.13
CA TRP A 63 -4.23 -3.15 1.13
C TRP A 63 -4.27 -4.59 0.62
N SER A 64 -4.62 -5.57 1.47
CA SER A 64 -4.70 -6.97 1.05
C SER A 64 -5.75 -7.17 -0.02
N THR A 65 -6.91 -6.50 0.11
CA THR A 65 -7.98 -6.53 -0.88
C THR A 65 -7.54 -5.91 -2.20
N LEU A 66 -6.75 -4.83 -2.16
CA LEU A 66 -6.22 -4.19 -3.37
C LEU A 66 -5.27 -5.10 -4.16
N LEU A 67 -4.44 -5.89 -3.48
CA LEU A 67 -3.56 -6.86 -4.16
C LEU A 67 -4.37 -7.91 -4.93
N PHE A 68 -5.40 -8.48 -4.29
CA PHE A 68 -6.23 -9.50 -4.93
C PHE A 68 -7.08 -8.93 -6.08
N ALA A 69 -7.62 -7.72 -5.92
CA ALA A 69 -8.37 -7.05 -6.97
C ALA A 69 -7.50 -6.73 -8.21
N SER A 70 -6.21 -6.42 -8.00
CA SER A 70 -5.28 -6.15 -9.10
C SER A 70 -4.87 -7.41 -9.85
N SER A 71 -4.80 -8.57 -9.18
CA SER A 71 -4.45 -9.85 -9.83
C SER A 71 -5.54 -10.43 -10.73
N GLU A 72 -6.80 -10.03 -10.54
CA GLU A 72 -7.93 -10.53 -11.35
C GLU A 72 -8.02 -9.83 -12.72
N SER A 73 -7.19 -8.81 -12.96
CA SER A 73 -7.15 -8.05 -14.23
C SER A 73 -6.11 -8.58 -15.23
N ASP A 74 -5.23 -9.50 -14.80
CA ASP A 74 -4.11 -10.02 -15.61
C ASP A 74 -4.42 -11.41 -16.23
N GLU A 75 -5.63 -11.95 -16.04
CA GLU A 75 -6.17 -13.15 -16.73
C GLU A 75 -7.18 -12.73 -17.83
N ASP A 76 -6.70 -12.18 -18.94
CA ASP A 76 -7.45 -12.09 -20.23
C ASP A 76 -6.50 -12.18 -21.44
#